data_AF-A0A2E8XTJ2-F1
#
_entry.id   AF-A0A2E8XTJ2-F1
#
_cell.length_a   1.000
_cell.length_b   1.000
_cell.length_c   1.000
_cell.angle_alpha   90.00
_cell.angle_beta   90.00
_cell.angle_gamma   90.00
#
_symmetry.space_group_name_H-M   'P 1'
#
loop_
_entity.id
_entity.type
_entity.pdbx_description
1 polymer ?
#
loop_
_entity_poly.entity_id
_entity_poly.type
_entity_poly.pdbx_seq_one_letter_code
_entity_poly.pdbx_strand_id
1 'polypeptide(L)'
;MPQEIGSIALRQAGGLVGALRDGFAFITPGDDALEWIGNPEPDPPMNRLNDGRAHRQGRFWAGSMHDSGGPPRTCFEREPVGALYRLDPDGSIHRMINGILVSNGLPEAAYPG
;
A
#
# COMPACT_ATOMS: atom_id res chain seq x y z
N MET A 1 0.28 18.32 4.57
CA MET A 1 -0.24 18.20 3.18
C MET A 1 -1.12 16.96 3.14
N PRO A 2 -2.30 16.99 2.50
CA PRO A 2 -3.16 15.81 2.41
C PRO A 2 -2.44 14.68 1.65
N GLN A 3 -2.55 13.46 2.16
CA GLN A 3 -1.95 12.25 1.58
C GLN A 3 -3.01 11.48 0.79
N GLU A 4 -2.64 10.94 -0.37
CA GLU A 4 -3.54 10.05 -1.11
C GLU A 4 -3.61 8.70 -0.38
N ILE A 5 -4.81 8.35 0.08
CA ILE A 5 -5.08 7.07 0.73
C ILE A 5 -5.45 6.07 -0.36
N GLY A 6 -4.59 5.08 -0.59
CA GLY A 6 -4.91 3.96 -1.47
C GLY A 6 -5.87 2.97 -0.80
N SER A 7 -5.59 2.62 0.46
CA SER A 7 -6.41 1.68 1.22
C SER A 7 -6.22 1.83 2.73
N ILE A 8 -7.22 1.37 3.49
CA ILE A 8 -7.19 1.30 4.95
C ILE A 8 -7.80 -0.01 5.46
N ALA A 9 -7.39 -0.44 6.64
CA ALA A 9 -8.01 -1.54 7.36
C ALA A 9 -8.07 -1.28 8.87
N LEU A 10 -9.02 -1.93 9.55
CA LEU A 10 -9.14 -1.90 11.01
C LEU A 10 -7.99 -2.66 11.66
N ARG A 11 -7.44 -2.11 12.75
CA ARG A 11 -6.45 -2.78 13.59
C ARG A 11 -7.12 -3.41 14.80
N GLN A 12 -6.67 -4.60 15.17
CA GLN A 12 -7.14 -5.28 16.39
C GLN A 12 -6.84 -4.48 17.66
N ALA A 13 -5.73 -3.74 17.69
CA ALA A 13 -5.35 -2.87 18.80
C ALA A 13 -6.14 -1.54 18.85
N GLY A 14 -7.08 -1.33 17.93
CA GLY A 14 -7.77 -0.04 17.75
C GLY A 14 -7.09 0.85 16.71
N GLY A 15 -7.88 1.76 16.13
CA GLY A 15 -7.44 2.61 15.03
C GLY A 15 -7.38 1.87 13.69
N LEU A 16 -6.68 2.47 12.73
CA LEU A 16 -6.56 1.99 11.36
C LEU A 16 -5.09 1.82 10.97
N VAL A 17 -4.85 0.95 9.99
CA VAL A 17 -3.61 0.90 9.22
C VAL A 17 -3.93 1.34 7.80
N GLY A 18 -3.06 2.16 7.20
CA GLY A 18 -3.25 2.69 5.86
C GLY A 18 -2.06 2.42 4.95
N ALA A 19 -2.36 2.21 3.67
CA ALA A 19 -1.40 2.32 2.58
C ALA A 19 -1.62 3.68 1.89
N LEU A 20 -0.66 4.59 2.05
CA LEU A 20 -0.69 5.95 1.53
C LEU A 20 0.39 6.12 0.45
N ARG A 21 0.36 7.24 -0.28
CA ARG A 21 1.40 7.54 -1.29
C ARG A 21 2.81 7.30 -0.76
N ASP A 22 3.12 7.87 0.40
CA ASP A 22 4.48 7.86 0.97
C ASP A 22 4.76 6.65 1.88
N GLY A 23 3.88 5.64 1.90
CA GLY A 23 4.12 4.39 2.63
C GLY A 23 2.99 3.97 3.57
N PHE A 24 3.35 3.13 4.55
CA PHE A 24 2.41 2.62 5.54
C PHE A 24 2.39 3.49 6.79
N ALA A 25 1.20 3.72 7.32
CA ALA A 25 1.01 4.46 8.57
C ALA A 25 -0.12 3.86 9.42
N PHE A 26 -0.02 4.05 10.73
CA PHE A 26 -1.16 3.94 11.62
C PHE A 26 -1.91 5.27 11.68
N ILE A 27 -3.24 5.18 11.70
CA ILE A 27 -4.15 6.32 11.70
C ILE A 27 -5.07 6.17 12.91
N THR A 28 -5.13 7.20 13.74
CA THR A 28 -6.05 7.29 14.87
C THR A 28 -7.20 8.23 14.47
N PRO A 29 -8.45 7.74 14.34
CA PRO A 29 -9.57 8.60 13.98
C PRO A 29 -9.75 9.74 15.00
N GLY A 30 -9.84 10.98 14.50
CA GLY A 30 -9.94 12.18 15.34
C GLY A 30 -8.59 12.76 15.77
N ASP A 31 -7.48 12.11 15.42
CA ASP A 31 -6.15 12.69 15.43
C ASP A 31 -5.74 13.04 13.98
N ASP A 32 -5.13 14.21 13.80
CA ASP A 32 -4.65 14.67 12.50
C ASP A 32 -3.24 14.12 12.19
N ALA A 33 -2.59 13.45 13.16
CA ALA A 33 -1.27 12.88 13.00
C ALA A 33 -1.29 11.46 12.37
N LEU A 34 -0.35 11.22 11.47
CA LEU A 34 -0.02 9.89 10.95
C LEU A 34 1.21 9.36 11.69
N GLU A 35 1.09 8.15 12.24
CA GLU A 35 2.24 7.43 12.80
C GLU A 35 2.84 6.56 11.69
N TRP A 36 3.92 7.04 11.07
CA TRP A 36 4.57 6.34 9.95
C TRP A 36 5.26 5.06 10.41
N ILE A 37 4.98 3.97 9.71
CA ILE A 37 5.62 2.66 9.91
C ILE A 37 6.85 2.56 9.00
N GLY A 38 6.70 2.97 7.74
CA GLY A 38 7.80 2.99 6.78
C GLY A 38 7.35 3.15 5.33
N ASN A 39 8.27 3.64 4.51
CA ASN A 39 8.09 3.73 3.06
C ASN A 39 8.82 2.55 2.38
N PRO A 40 8.10 1.61 1.74
CA PRO A 40 8.73 0.51 0.99
C PRO A 40 9.36 0.93 -0.35
N GLU A 41 9.04 2.13 -0.85
CA GLU A 41 9.51 2.70 -2.11
C GLU A 41 10.01 4.13 -1.89
N PRO A 42 11.15 4.33 -1.18
CA PRO A 42 11.68 5.67 -0.93
C PRO A 42 12.16 6.38 -2.21
N ASP A 43 12.46 5.61 -3.25
CA ASP A 43 12.92 6.08 -4.58
C ASP A 43 12.38 5.13 -5.66
N PRO A 44 11.86 5.58 -6.83
CA PRO A 44 11.50 6.93 -7.26
C PRO A 44 10.02 7.31 -6.98
N PRO A 45 9.64 8.61 -7.02
CA PRO A 45 8.32 9.13 -6.61
C PRO A 45 7.16 8.81 -7.58
N MET A 46 7.41 7.99 -8.58
CA MET A 46 6.42 7.69 -9.62
C MET A 46 5.48 6.58 -9.21
N ASN A 47 5.65 5.98 -8.02
CA ASN A 47 4.73 5.00 -7.49
C ASN A 47 3.98 5.54 -6.29
N ARG A 48 2.75 5.05 -6.10
CA ARG A 48 2.03 5.16 -4.84
C ARG A 48 1.48 3.81 -4.42
N LEU A 49 1.33 3.60 -3.13
CA LEU A 49 0.49 2.49 -2.65
C LEU A 49 -0.96 2.74 -3.08
N ASN A 50 -1.62 1.66 -3.51
CA ASN A 50 -2.97 1.68 -4.07
C ASN A 50 -3.85 0.74 -3.25
N ASP A 51 -4.23 -0.40 -3.81
CA ASP A 51 -5.08 -1.35 -3.12
C ASP A 51 -4.33 -2.10 -2.03
N GLY A 52 -5.03 -2.32 -0.93
CA GLY A 52 -4.54 -3.10 0.18
C GLY A 52 -5.66 -3.81 0.93
N ARG A 53 -5.28 -4.84 1.68
CA ARG A 53 -6.21 -5.75 2.35
C ARG A 53 -5.58 -6.29 3.63
N ALA A 54 -6.37 -6.33 4.70
CA ALA A 54 -6.02 -7.10 5.89
C ALA A 54 -6.22 -8.60 5.64
N HIS A 55 -5.20 -9.37 5.97
CA HIS A 55 -5.17 -10.82 5.89
C HIS A 55 -5.54 -11.43 7.24
N ARG A 56 -6.14 -12.63 7.25
CA ARG A 56 -6.59 -13.33 8.47
C ARG A 56 -5.51 -13.57 9.51
N GLN A 57 -4.24 -13.64 9.09
CA GLN A 57 -3.10 -13.81 10.00
C GLN A 57 -2.60 -12.48 10.59
N GLY A 58 -3.38 -11.40 10.50
CA GLY A 58 -3.04 -10.08 11.04
C GLY A 58 -2.07 -9.26 10.16
N ARG A 59 -1.73 -9.75 8.97
CA ARG A 59 -0.85 -9.06 8.01
C ARG A 59 -1.67 -8.08 7.18
N PHE A 60 -1.06 -6.98 6.75
CA PHE A 60 -1.68 -6.03 5.83
C PHE A 60 -0.91 -6.03 4.52
N TRP A 61 -1.60 -6.32 3.41
CA TRP A 61 -0.99 -6.35 2.09
C TRP A 61 -1.34 -5.08 1.35
N ALA A 62 -0.40 -4.51 0.60
CA ALA A 62 -0.70 -3.41 -0.31
C ALA A 62 0.16 -3.50 -1.57
N GLY A 63 -0.42 -3.18 -2.71
CA GLY A 63 0.31 -3.06 -3.96
C GLY A 63 0.61 -1.61 -4.30
N SER A 64 1.79 -1.35 -4.87
CA SER A 64 2.09 -0.09 -5.53
C SER A 64 1.71 -0.12 -7.01
N MET A 65 1.58 1.06 -7.60
CA MET A 65 1.34 1.24 -9.03
C MET A 65 2.04 2.49 -9.54
N HIS A 66 2.37 2.50 -10.84
CA HIS A 66 2.83 3.70 -11.52
C HIS A 66 1.74 4.77 -11.51
N ASP A 67 2.05 5.90 -10.91
CA ASP A 67 1.24 7.10 -10.76
C ASP A 67 2.00 8.31 -11.30
N SER A 68 1.89 8.51 -12.60
CA SER A 68 2.51 9.62 -13.34
C SER A 68 1.77 10.96 -13.16
N GLY A 69 1.03 11.15 -12.06
CA GLY A 69 0.34 12.40 -11.74
C GLY A 69 -1.01 12.61 -12.43
N GLY A 70 -1.71 11.53 -12.81
CA GLY A 70 -3.03 11.61 -13.42
C GLY A 70 -3.53 10.29 -14.03
N PRO A 71 -4.81 10.22 -14.44
CA PRO A 71 -5.32 9.05 -15.16
C PRO A 71 -4.56 8.88 -16.47
N PRO A 72 -4.12 7.65 -16.80
CA PRO A 72 -3.41 7.41 -18.04
C PRO A 72 -4.34 7.70 -19.22
N ARG A 73 -3.82 8.36 -20.28
CA ARG A 73 -4.62 8.60 -21.50
C ARG A 73 -4.74 7.35 -22.35
N THR A 74 -3.80 6.42 -22.18
CA THR A 74 -3.76 5.11 -22.82
C THR A 74 -3.31 4.04 -21.82
N CYS A 75 -3.72 2.79 -22.02
CA CYS A 75 -3.28 1.68 -21.16
C CYS A 75 -1.76 1.41 -21.18
N PHE A 76 -1.03 2.01 -22.13
CA PHE A 76 0.42 1.87 -22.28
C PHE A 76 1.25 2.92 -21.53
N GLU A 77 0.61 3.92 -20.91
CA GLU A 77 1.31 4.97 -20.13
C GLU A 77 1.73 4.51 -18.72
N ARG A 78 1.34 3.30 -18.31
CA ARG A 78 1.79 2.71 -17.03
C ARG A 78 2.96 1.77 -17.26
N GLU A 79 4.06 2.05 -16.59
CA GLU A 79 5.19 1.12 -16.54
C GLU A 79 4.91 0.02 -15.50
N PRO A 80 5.40 -1.22 -15.71
CA PRO A 80 5.28 -2.32 -14.76
C PRO A 80 6.28 -2.16 -13.61
N VAL A 81 6.27 -1.02 -12.94
CA VAL A 81 7.19 -0.67 -11.85
C VAL A 81 6.58 -0.85 -10.46
N GLY A 82 5.32 -1.28 -10.38
CA GLY A 82 4.66 -1.60 -9.12
C GLY A 82 5.17 -2.90 -8.50
N ALA A 83 4.84 -3.08 -7.24
CA ALA A 83 5.21 -4.23 -6.42
C ALA A 83 4.12 -4.56 -5.42
N LEU A 84 4.13 -5.80 -4.90
CA LEU A 84 3.26 -6.24 -3.82
C LEU A 84 4.04 -6.28 -2.51
N TYR A 85 3.51 -5.62 -1.49
CA TYR A 85 4.08 -5.54 -0.16
C TYR A 85 3.24 -6.26 0.87
N ARG A 86 3.91 -6.79 1.89
CA ARG A 86 3.33 -7.37 3.09
C ARG A 86 3.87 -6.63 4.30
N LEU A 87 2.98 -6.04 5.07
CA LEU A 87 3.23 -5.48 6.39
C LEU A 87 2.84 -6.51 7.45
N ASP A 88 3.82 -6.94 8.24
CA ASP A 88 3.61 -7.89 9.34
C ASP A 88 3.19 -7.16 10.64
N PRO A 89 2.58 -7.86 11.62
CA PRO A 89 2.11 -7.25 12.87
C PRO A 89 3.21 -6.57 13.70
N ASP A 90 4.47 -6.93 13.48
CA ASP A 90 5.65 -6.33 14.14
C ASP A 90 6.11 -5.02 13.48
N GLY A 91 5.47 -4.60 12.39
CA GLY A 91 5.82 -3.41 11.63
C GLY A 91 6.83 -3.65 10.51
N SER A 92 7.33 -4.88 10.33
CA SER A 92 8.25 -5.19 9.24
C SER A 92 7.53 -5.19 7.88
N ILE A 93 8.18 -4.61 6.88
CA ILE A 93 7.65 -4.48 5.52
C ILE A 93 8.48 -5.34 4.57
N HIS A 94 7.80 -6.23 3.84
CA HIS A 94 8.42 -7.18 2.91
C HIS A 94 7.91 -6.94 1.50
N ARG A 95 8.84 -6.87 0.54
CA ARG A 95 8.51 -6.88 -0.89
C ARG A 95 8.37 -8.31 -1.36
N MET A 96 7.19 -8.68 -1.84
CA MET A 96 6.82 -10.06 -2.15
C MET A 96 6.83 -10.36 -3.64
N ILE A 97 6.41 -9.40 -4.47
CA ILE A 97 6.34 -9.52 -5.94
C ILE A 97 6.77 -8.18 -6.55
N ASN A 98 7.49 -8.23 -7.67
CA ASN A 98 7.93 -7.06 -8.44
C ASN A 98 7.30 -7.10 -9.84
N GLY A 99 7.35 -5.98 -10.58
CA GLY A 99 6.95 -5.97 -11.99
C GLY A 99 5.45 -5.83 -12.21
N ILE A 100 4.71 -5.32 -11.23
CA ILE A 100 3.25 -5.21 -11.27
C ILE A 100 2.85 -3.92 -11.98
N LEU A 101 1.99 -4.05 -12.99
CA LEU A 101 1.43 -2.90 -13.73
C LEU A 101 0.37 -2.16 -12.90
N VAL A 102 -0.58 -2.91 -12.33
CA VAL A 102 -1.57 -2.42 -11.38
C VAL A 102 -1.95 -3.58 -10.45
N SER A 103 -1.72 -3.42 -9.15
CA SER A 103 -2.28 -4.34 -8.15
C SER A 103 -3.69 -3.89 -7.82
N ASN A 104 -4.70 -4.63 -8.29
CA ASN A 104 -6.10 -4.44 -7.91
C ASN A 104 -6.66 -5.74 -7.32
N GLY A 105 -7.35 -5.65 -6.19
CA GLY A 105 -8.20 -6.70 -5.62
C GLY A 105 -7.69 -8.14 -5.76
N LEU A 106 -6.59 -8.50 -5.07
CA LEU A 106 -6.14 -9.90 -5.03
C LEU A 106 -7.09 -10.78 -4.20
N PRO A 107 -7.51 -11.96 -4.68
CA PRO A 107 -8.22 -12.94 -3.86
C PRO A 107 -7.29 -13.49 -2.77
N GLU A 108 -7.85 -13.94 -1.63
CA GLU A 108 -7.09 -14.42 -0.45
C GLU A 108 -6.08 -15.53 -0.79
N ALA A 109 -6.35 -16.34 -1.81
CA ALA A 109 -5.47 -17.41 -2.29
C ALA A 109 -4.22 -16.94 -3.08
N ALA A 110 -4.10 -15.66 -3.40
CA ALA A 110 -2.99 -15.11 -4.19
C ALA A 110 -1.82 -14.60 -3.33
N TYR A 111 -1.92 -14.68 -2.00
CA TYR A 111 -0.86 -14.25 -1.10
C TYR A 111 0.10 -15.43 -0.81
N PRO A 112 1.37 -15.36 -1.23
CA PRO A 112 2.37 -16.34 -0.81
C PRO A 112 2.50 -16.32 0.72
N GLY A 113 2.67 -17.51 1.32
CA GLY A 113 2.72 -17.74 2.77
C GLY A 113 3.75 -16.91 3.54
#